data_AF-A0AAD9XNN5-F1
#
_entry.id   AF-A0AAD9XNN5-F1
#
_cell.length_a   1.000
_cell.length_b   1.000
_cell.length_c   1.000
_cell.angle_alpha   90.00
_cell.angle_beta   90.00
_cell.angle_gamma   90.00
#
_symmetry.space_group_name_H-M   'P 1'
#
loop_
_entity.id
_entity.type
_entity.pdbx_description
1 polymer ?
#
loop_
_entity_poly.entity_id
_entity_poly.type
_entity_poly.pdbx_seq_one_letter_code
_entity_poly.pdbx_strand_id
1 'polypeptide(L)'
;MDIDPQHWSRYAYDPVIRCDHVTNNMTKAFNSMLSTHRAASYLDLLEFSRRMVMRKFNDRKEECSRWSSVLPPRVHVKILKHSRESRTLTMIAAGNMEYKLIGASGRYAVKLREFNYECGSWQVSGIPCCHAMAAISHYCGRAVVKDKVAEFVHSSLTKSAYIQTCRHDPSHSRSKKVARSSSMHNESRSYKTYESTTSQCPTWQT
;
A
#
# COMPACT_ATOMS: atom_id res chain seq x y z
N MET A 1 -0.84 -34.12 -12.20
CA MET A 1 -1.00 -33.45 -10.89
C MET A 1 -1.78 -32.19 -11.15
N ASP A 2 -3.05 -32.16 -10.78
CA ASP A 2 -3.82 -30.92 -10.81
C ASP A 2 -3.45 -30.10 -9.57
N ILE A 3 -2.89 -28.92 -9.80
CA ILE A 3 -2.58 -27.98 -8.72
C ILE A 3 -3.91 -27.36 -8.30
N ASP A 4 -4.21 -27.36 -7.00
CA ASP A 4 -5.45 -26.77 -6.48
C ASP A 4 -5.57 -25.29 -6.92
N PRO A 5 -6.73 -24.86 -7.49
CA PRO A 5 -7.01 -23.48 -7.88
C PRO A 5 -6.61 -22.41 -6.88
N GLN A 6 -6.63 -22.68 -5.58
CA GLN A 6 -6.20 -21.73 -4.55
C GLN A 6 -4.76 -21.23 -4.73
N HIS A 7 -3.89 -22.01 -5.40
CA HIS A 7 -2.48 -21.68 -5.59
C HIS A 7 -2.18 -20.88 -6.87
N TRP A 8 -3.10 -20.84 -7.84
CA TRP A 8 -2.83 -20.25 -9.16
C TRP A 8 -3.98 -19.42 -9.72
N SER A 9 -5.19 -19.57 -9.19
CA SER A 9 -6.37 -18.87 -9.65
C SER A 9 -6.87 -17.86 -8.62
N ARG A 10 -6.88 -16.60 -9.05
CA ARG A 10 -7.24 -15.45 -8.22
C ARG A 10 -8.64 -15.55 -7.60
N TYR A 11 -9.59 -16.20 -8.27
CA TYR A 11 -10.96 -16.34 -7.73
C TYR A 11 -10.99 -17.22 -6.47
N ALA A 12 -10.01 -18.13 -6.33
CA ALA A 12 -9.91 -19.11 -5.26
C ALA A 12 -8.94 -18.68 -4.15
N TYR A 13 -8.38 -17.47 -4.22
CA TYR A 13 -7.49 -16.97 -3.17
C TYR A 13 -8.23 -16.75 -1.86
N ASP A 14 -7.52 -16.94 -0.75
CA ASP A 14 -8.05 -16.70 0.58
C ASP A 14 -8.60 -15.26 0.70
N PRO A 15 -9.90 -15.07 1.02
CA PRO A 15 -10.51 -13.76 1.14
C PRO A 15 -9.93 -12.91 2.29
N VAL A 16 -9.16 -13.51 3.21
CA VAL A 16 -8.37 -12.77 4.21
C VAL A 16 -7.26 -11.96 3.53
N ILE A 17 -6.59 -12.55 2.52
CA ILE A 17 -5.49 -11.93 1.81
C ILE A 17 -6.03 -11.12 0.62
N ARG A 18 -6.39 -9.87 0.90
CA ARG A 18 -6.90 -8.95 -0.14
C ARG A 18 -5.76 -8.25 -0.87
N CYS A 19 -5.25 -8.90 -1.90
CA CYS A 19 -4.25 -8.32 -2.80
C CYS A 19 -4.76 -8.37 -4.24
N ASP A 20 -4.99 -7.19 -4.82
CA ASP A 20 -5.41 -7.10 -6.21
C ASP A 20 -4.23 -7.09 -7.19
N HIS A 21 -2.99 -7.16 -6.69
CA HIS A 21 -1.77 -7.13 -7.48
C HIS A 21 -1.10 -8.51 -7.51
N VAL A 22 -1.26 -9.20 -8.65
CA VAL A 22 -0.57 -10.48 -8.94
C VAL A 22 0.18 -10.29 -10.26
N THR A 23 1.33 -9.62 -10.21
CA THR A 23 2.17 -9.42 -11.40
C THR A 23 3.63 -9.66 -11.07
N ASN A 24 4.39 -10.17 -12.05
CA ASN A 24 5.85 -10.38 -11.96
C ASN A 24 6.63 -9.05 -11.75
N ASN A 25 5.95 -7.90 -11.69
CA ASN A 25 6.61 -6.62 -11.41
C ASN A 25 7.30 -6.59 -10.05
N MET A 26 6.76 -7.26 -9.02
CA MET A 26 7.44 -7.26 -7.72
C MET A 26 8.78 -7.99 -7.79
N THR A 27 8.79 -9.20 -8.35
CA THR A 27 9.99 -10.01 -8.50
C THR A 27 11.00 -9.35 -9.45
N LYS A 28 10.55 -8.80 -10.58
CA LYS A 28 11.40 -8.04 -11.50
C LYS A 28 12.01 -6.80 -10.86
N ALA A 29 11.21 -6.00 -10.14
CA ALA A 29 11.70 -4.80 -9.46
C ALA A 29 12.71 -5.15 -8.36
N PHE A 30 12.43 -6.19 -7.58
CA PHE A 30 13.34 -6.70 -6.56
C PHE A 30 14.65 -7.21 -7.17
N ASN A 31 14.57 -8.02 -8.22
CA ASN A 31 15.75 -8.55 -8.91
C ASN A 31 16.58 -7.47 -9.60
N SER A 32 15.93 -6.43 -10.15
CA SER A 32 16.61 -5.27 -10.72
C SER A 32 17.36 -4.50 -9.64
N MET A 33 16.68 -4.21 -8.53
CA MET A 33 17.27 -3.47 -7.40
C MET A 33 18.40 -4.24 -6.70
N LEU A 34 18.34 -5.57 -6.63
CA LEU A 34 19.43 -6.38 -6.09
C LEU A 34 20.62 -6.54 -7.03
N SER A 35 20.51 -6.19 -8.31
CA SER A 35 21.56 -6.48 -9.30
C SER A 35 22.92 -5.92 -8.92
N THR A 36 22.97 -4.71 -8.35
CA THR A 36 24.19 -4.04 -7.90
C THR A 36 24.74 -4.60 -6.58
N HIS A 37 23.97 -5.40 -5.85
CA HIS A 37 24.33 -5.98 -4.56
C HIS A 37 24.55 -7.50 -4.62
N ARG A 38 24.44 -8.13 -5.81
CA ARG A 38 24.67 -9.58 -5.97
C ARG A 38 26.11 -10.02 -5.73
N ALA A 39 27.07 -9.14 -5.98
CA ALA A 39 28.48 -9.37 -5.72
C ALA A 39 28.93 -8.89 -4.32
N ALA A 40 28.01 -8.35 -3.52
CA ALA A 40 28.32 -7.85 -2.18
C ALA A 40 28.36 -8.99 -1.15
N SER A 41 28.99 -8.74 0.00
CA SER A 41 28.95 -9.71 1.10
C SER A 41 27.52 -9.88 1.63
N TYR A 42 27.26 -11.01 2.30
CA TYR A 42 25.95 -11.24 2.92
C TYR A 42 25.57 -10.14 3.92
N LEU A 43 26.55 -9.60 4.65
CA LEU A 43 26.34 -8.50 5.59
C LEU A 43 25.91 -7.21 4.87
N ASP A 44 26.54 -6.88 3.74
CA ASP A 44 26.20 -5.70 2.95
C ASP A 44 24.79 -5.80 2.36
N LEU A 45 24.41 -6.99 1.87
CA LEU A 45 23.07 -7.24 1.33
C LEU A 45 21.98 -7.08 2.41
N LEU A 46 22.22 -7.59 3.61
CA LEU A 46 21.31 -7.42 4.74
C LEU A 46 21.20 -5.96 5.17
N GLU A 47 22.32 -5.25 5.27
CA GLU A 47 22.33 -3.83 5.65
C GLU A 47 21.62 -2.96 4.59
N PHE A 48 21.84 -3.25 3.31
CA PHE A 48 21.10 -2.61 2.21
C PHE A 48 19.59 -2.85 2.32
N SER A 49 19.18 -4.11 2.52
CA SER A 49 17.77 -4.50 2.67
C SER A 49 17.12 -3.77 3.84
N ARG A 50 17.80 -3.73 5.00
CA ARG A 50 17.34 -2.99 6.18
C ARG A 50 17.17 -1.50 5.88
N ARG A 51 18.19 -0.83 5.31
CA ARG A 51 18.14 0.59 4.95
C ARG A 51 17.06 0.92 3.93
N MET A 52 16.87 0.04 2.96
CA MET A 52 15.84 0.21 1.95
C MET A 52 14.44 0.13 2.58
N VAL A 53 14.17 -0.89 3.39
CA VAL A 53 12.89 -1.06 4.07
C VAL A 53 12.59 0.14 4.97
N MET A 54 13.56 0.58 5.78
CA MET A 54 13.41 1.78 6.63
C MET A 54 13.09 3.03 5.80
N ARG A 55 13.86 3.32 4.74
CA ARG A 55 13.60 4.47 3.85
C ARG A 55 12.20 4.40 3.25
N LYS A 56 11.80 3.23 2.73
CA LYS A 56 10.46 3.03 2.16
C LYS A 56 9.35 3.24 3.19
N PHE A 57 9.52 2.79 4.42
CA PHE A 57 8.55 3.06 5.48
C PHE A 57 8.46 4.53 5.84
N ASN A 58 9.60 5.23 5.91
CA ASN A 58 9.63 6.67 6.16
C ASN A 58 8.95 7.47 5.04
N ASP A 59 9.31 7.20 3.78
CA ASP A 59 8.71 7.85 2.60
C ASP A 59 7.19 7.67 2.59
N ARG A 60 6.72 6.44 2.87
CA ARG A 60 5.29 6.11 2.94
C ARG A 60 4.58 6.84 4.08
N LYS A 61 5.24 7.00 5.23
CA LYS A 61 4.70 7.74 6.38
C LYS A 61 4.54 9.22 6.05
N GLU A 62 5.54 9.82 5.41
CA GLU A 62 5.50 11.22 4.94
C GLU A 62 4.50 11.43 3.81
N GLU A 63 4.34 10.47 2.90
CA GLU A 63 3.28 10.50 1.90
C GLU A 63 1.90 10.48 2.55
N CYS A 64 1.69 9.58 3.52
CA CYS A 64 0.42 9.41 4.19
C CYS A 64 0.05 10.60 5.09
N SER A 65 1.02 11.27 5.72
CA SER A 65 0.75 12.45 6.55
C SER A 65 0.09 13.57 5.73
N ARG A 66 0.42 13.67 4.44
CA ARG A 66 -0.15 14.65 3.50
C ARG A 66 -1.58 14.32 3.03
N TRP A 67 -2.07 13.11 3.24
CA TRP A 67 -3.43 12.73 2.79
C TRP A 67 -4.49 13.39 3.68
N SER A 68 -5.48 14.05 3.09
CA SER A 68 -6.64 14.57 3.84
C SER A 68 -7.80 13.57 3.93
N SER A 69 -7.88 12.61 3.01
CA SER A 69 -8.98 11.64 2.93
C SER A 69 -8.76 10.39 3.79
N VAL A 70 -9.87 9.74 4.15
CA VAL A 70 -9.88 8.44 4.84
C VAL A 70 -9.34 7.32 3.95
N LEU A 71 -9.53 7.44 2.63
CA LEU A 71 -9.05 6.46 1.65
C LEU A 71 -7.76 6.95 0.99
N PRO A 72 -6.75 6.08 0.80
CA PRO A 72 -5.54 6.38 0.03
C PRO A 72 -5.85 6.84 -1.39
N PRO A 73 -5.04 7.73 -1.99
CA PRO A 73 -5.26 8.23 -3.36
C PRO A 73 -5.41 7.12 -4.40
N ARG A 74 -4.62 6.04 -4.29
CA ARG A 74 -4.70 4.89 -5.21
C ARG A 74 -6.06 4.18 -5.15
N VAL A 75 -6.63 4.04 -3.95
CA VAL A 75 -7.96 3.45 -3.75
C VAL A 75 -9.03 4.38 -4.32
N HIS A 76 -8.89 5.69 -4.04
CA HIS A 76 -9.81 6.70 -4.56
C HIS A 76 -9.86 6.72 -6.11
N VAL A 77 -8.71 6.66 -6.77
CA VAL A 77 -8.62 6.60 -8.24
C VAL A 77 -9.34 5.35 -8.79
N LYS A 78 -9.18 4.18 -8.16
CA LYS A 78 -9.90 2.96 -8.56
C LYS A 78 -11.42 3.10 -8.40
N ILE A 79 -11.87 3.67 -7.28
CA ILE A 79 -13.30 3.94 -7.04
C ILE A 79 -13.86 4.89 -8.10
N LEU A 80 -13.15 5.96 -8.43
CA LEU A 80 -13.57 6.90 -9.47
C LEU A 80 -13.66 6.23 -10.84
N LYS A 81 -12.71 5.36 -11.18
CA LYS A 81 -12.75 4.55 -12.41
C LYS A 81 -14.01 3.66 -12.43
N HIS A 82 -14.23 2.88 -11.38
CA HIS A 82 -15.40 1.99 -11.29
C HIS A 82 -16.73 2.74 -11.25
N SER A 83 -16.76 3.94 -10.67
CA SER A 83 -17.94 4.84 -10.69
C SER A 83 -18.26 5.38 -12.08
N ARG A 84 -17.27 5.51 -12.96
CA ARG A 84 -17.53 5.88 -14.37
C ARG A 84 -18.05 4.68 -15.15
N GLU A 85 -17.40 3.53 -14.98
CA GLU A 85 -17.79 2.25 -15.61
C GLU A 85 -19.20 1.81 -15.18
N SER A 86 -19.60 2.09 -13.94
CA SER A 86 -20.93 1.69 -13.43
C SER A 86 -22.09 2.37 -14.16
N ARG A 87 -21.85 3.47 -14.89
CA ARG A 87 -22.90 4.25 -15.56
C ARG A 87 -23.46 3.58 -16.80
N THR A 88 -22.74 2.61 -17.36
CA THR A 88 -23.16 1.86 -18.55
C THR A 88 -23.98 0.62 -18.19
N LEU A 89 -24.13 0.32 -16.90
CA LEU A 89 -24.85 -0.86 -16.42
C LEU A 89 -26.34 -0.57 -16.29
N THR A 90 -27.17 -1.52 -16.72
CA THR A 90 -28.58 -1.56 -16.37
C THR A 90 -28.75 -2.31 -15.06
N MET A 91 -29.60 -1.83 -14.17
CA MET A 91 -29.76 -2.38 -12.84
C MET A 91 -31.22 -2.71 -12.56
N ILE A 92 -31.45 -3.86 -11.95
CA ILE A 92 -32.74 -4.31 -11.44
C ILE A 92 -32.58 -4.49 -9.92
N ALA A 93 -33.37 -3.76 -9.13
CA ALA A 93 -33.38 -3.90 -7.68
C ALA A 93 -34.36 -5.00 -7.27
N ALA A 94 -33.89 -5.98 -6.48
CA ALA A 94 -34.74 -7.04 -5.92
C ALA A 94 -35.29 -6.69 -4.53
N GLY A 95 -34.80 -5.60 -3.92
CA GLY A 95 -35.09 -5.22 -2.53
C GLY A 95 -33.97 -5.64 -1.58
N ASN A 96 -34.05 -5.24 -0.31
CA ASN A 96 -33.10 -5.64 0.75
C ASN A 96 -31.60 -5.45 0.44
N MET A 97 -31.26 -4.43 -0.35
CA MET A 97 -29.88 -4.16 -0.82
C MET A 97 -29.30 -5.26 -1.73
N GLU A 98 -30.18 -5.99 -2.44
CA GLU A 98 -29.83 -6.95 -3.48
C GLU A 98 -30.18 -6.41 -4.87
N TYR A 99 -29.24 -6.59 -5.80
CA TYR A 99 -29.32 -6.03 -7.14
C TYR A 99 -28.84 -7.02 -8.18
N LYS A 100 -29.48 -6.99 -9.36
CA LYS A 100 -29.02 -7.67 -10.57
C LYS A 100 -28.57 -6.62 -11.57
N LEU A 101 -27.27 -6.65 -11.89
CA LEU A 101 -26.64 -5.73 -12.83
C LEU A 101 -26.46 -6.44 -14.16
N ILE A 102 -26.76 -5.73 -15.24
CA ILE A 102 -26.65 -6.21 -16.63
C ILE A 102 -25.71 -5.26 -17.36
N GLY A 103 -24.62 -5.81 -17.89
CA GLY A 103 -23.63 -5.07 -18.68
C GLY A 103 -23.15 -5.90 -19.86
N ALA A 104 -22.18 -5.36 -20.60
CA ALA A 104 -21.62 -6.03 -21.78
C ALA A 104 -20.97 -7.39 -21.46
N SER A 105 -20.41 -7.56 -20.25
CA SER A 105 -19.74 -8.79 -19.83
C SER A 105 -20.68 -9.84 -19.24
N GLY A 106 -21.98 -9.55 -19.13
CA GLY A 106 -22.97 -10.48 -18.60
C GLY A 106 -23.84 -9.88 -17.49
N ARG A 107 -24.35 -10.76 -16.63
CA ARG A 107 -25.25 -10.42 -15.52
C ARG A 107 -24.56 -10.76 -14.20
N TYR A 108 -24.68 -9.89 -13.22
CA TYR A 108 -24.04 -10.06 -11.92
C TYR A 108 -24.97 -9.68 -10.79
N ALA A 109 -25.07 -10.56 -9.79
CA ALA A 109 -25.73 -10.31 -8.53
C ALA A 109 -24.79 -9.54 -7.57
N VAL A 110 -25.36 -8.56 -6.89
CA VAL A 110 -24.68 -7.75 -5.87
C VAL A 110 -25.53 -7.75 -4.61
N LYS A 111 -24.98 -8.30 -3.52
CA LYS A 111 -25.56 -8.22 -2.18
C LYS A 111 -24.74 -7.25 -1.34
N LEU A 112 -25.19 -6.01 -1.24
CA LEU A 112 -24.40 -4.96 -0.56
C LEU A 112 -24.26 -5.20 0.94
N ARG A 113 -25.31 -5.70 1.60
CA ARG A 113 -25.30 -5.94 3.06
C ARG A 113 -24.25 -6.97 3.47
N GLU A 114 -24.06 -7.99 2.62
CA GLU A 114 -23.14 -9.10 2.87
C GLU A 114 -21.73 -8.85 2.31
N PHE A 115 -21.52 -7.73 1.62
CA PHE A 115 -20.32 -7.50 0.80
C PHE A 115 -20.01 -8.65 -0.17
N ASN A 116 -21.06 -9.30 -0.66
CA ASN A 116 -20.95 -10.47 -1.53
C ASN A 116 -21.36 -10.11 -2.96
N TYR A 117 -20.36 -10.01 -3.84
CA TYR A 117 -20.55 -9.67 -5.24
C TYR A 117 -20.17 -10.86 -6.12
N GLU A 118 -21.06 -11.24 -7.05
CA GLU A 118 -20.87 -12.41 -7.92
C GLU A 118 -19.61 -12.30 -8.79
N CYS A 119 -19.21 -11.07 -9.14
CA CYS A 119 -17.96 -10.84 -9.88
C CYS A 119 -16.67 -11.11 -9.07
N GLY A 120 -16.77 -11.44 -7.77
CA GLY A 120 -15.63 -11.76 -6.89
C GLY A 120 -14.66 -10.60 -6.59
N SER A 121 -14.85 -9.44 -7.22
CA SER A 121 -13.85 -8.39 -7.25
C SER A 121 -13.60 -7.75 -5.89
N TRP A 122 -14.63 -7.66 -5.04
CA TRP A 122 -14.47 -7.09 -3.69
C TRP A 122 -13.86 -8.08 -2.71
N GLN A 123 -14.17 -9.37 -2.85
CA GLN A 123 -13.56 -10.42 -2.03
C GLN A 123 -12.05 -10.45 -2.25
N VAL A 124 -11.59 -10.25 -3.49
CA VAL A 124 -10.16 -10.20 -3.81
C VAL A 124 -9.52 -8.85 -3.47
N SER A 125 -10.16 -7.73 -3.82
CA SER A 125 -9.50 -6.41 -3.73
C SER A 125 -9.86 -5.61 -2.49
N GLY A 126 -11.02 -5.85 -1.87
CA GLY A 126 -11.62 -5.00 -0.84
C GLY A 126 -12.17 -3.67 -1.36
N ILE A 127 -12.19 -3.46 -2.68
CA ILE A 127 -12.66 -2.23 -3.33
C ILE A 127 -13.96 -2.53 -4.09
N PRO A 128 -15.02 -1.70 -3.96
CA PRO A 128 -16.21 -1.84 -4.79
C PRO A 128 -15.90 -1.78 -6.28
N CYS A 129 -16.27 -2.81 -7.02
CA CYS A 129 -16.19 -2.84 -8.48
C CYS A 129 -17.30 -1.98 -9.13
N CYS A 130 -17.34 -1.89 -10.46
CA CYS A 130 -18.38 -1.14 -11.18
C CYS A 130 -19.81 -1.64 -10.86
N HIS A 131 -20.03 -2.95 -10.72
CA HIS A 131 -21.34 -3.51 -10.33
C HIS A 131 -21.76 -3.03 -8.93
N ALA A 132 -20.84 -3.08 -7.98
CA ALA A 132 -21.07 -2.60 -6.62
C ALA A 132 -21.28 -1.09 -6.59
N MET A 133 -20.51 -0.31 -7.37
CA MET A 133 -20.68 1.14 -7.45
C MET A 133 -22.05 1.55 -8.00
N ALA A 134 -22.62 0.82 -8.97
CA ALA A 134 -23.98 1.05 -9.43
C ALA A 134 -24.99 0.85 -8.30
N ALA A 135 -24.89 -0.28 -7.59
CA ALA A 135 -25.75 -0.60 -6.45
C ALA A 135 -25.61 0.41 -5.30
N ILE A 136 -24.38 0.79 -4.92
CA ILE A 136 -24.10 1.78 -3.86
C ILE A 136 -24.66 3.16 -4.26
N SER A 137 -24.49 3.57 -5.51
CA SER A 137 -25.04 4.84 -5.99
C SER A 137 -26.57 4.87 -5.95
N HIS A 138 -27.23 3.74 -6.16
CA HIS A 138 -28.68 3.63 -6.02
C HIS A 138 -29.12 3.60 -4.56
N TYR A 139 -28.43 2.82 -3.71
CA TYR A 139 -28.75 2.69 -2.29
C TYR A 139 -28.56 4.00 -1.51
N CYS A 140 -27.42 4.67 -1.67
CA CYS A 140 -27.12 5.91 -0.95
C CYS A 140 -27.72 7.15 -1.61
N GLY A 141 -27.94 7.11 -2.92
CA GLY A 141 -28.22 8.29 -3.73
C GLY A 141 -26.94 8.92 -4.28
N ARG A 142 -27.01 9.40 -5.54
CA ARG A 142 -25.84 9.87 -6.30
C ARG A 142 -25.13 11.07 -5.68
N ALA A 143 -25.86 11.94 -4.97
CA ALA A 143 -25.31 13.13 -4.34
C ALA A 143 -24.38 12.82 -3.15
N VAL A 144 -24.71 11.80 -2.35
CA VAL A 144 -24.02 11.45 -1.10
C VAL A 144 -23.07 10.25 -1.24
N VAL A 145 -23.01 9.63 -2.42
CA VAL A 145 -22.18 8.44 -2.65
C VAL A 145 -20.71 8.70 -2.35
N LYS A 146 -20.23 9.92 -2.60
CA LYS A 146 -18.82 10.30 -2.37
C LYS A 146 -18.44 10.24 -0.89
N ASP A 147 -19.40 10.53 -0.01
CA ASP A 147 -19.18 10.58 1.43
C ASP A 147 -19.32 9.18 2.04
N LYS A 148 -20.22 8.36 1.50
CA LYS A 148 -20.51 7.01 2.04
C LYS A 148 -19.71 5.87 1.42
N VAL A 149 -19.06 6.06 0.26
CA VAL A 149 -18.36 4.96 -0.43
C VAL A 149 -17.27 4.32 0.43
N ALA A 150 -16.67 5.08 1.36
CA ALA A 150 -15.67 4.56 2.29
C ALA A 150 -16.21 3.46 3.21
N GLU A 151 -17.51 3.46 3.52
CA GLU A 151 -18.18 2.41 4.31
C GLU A 151 -18.21 1.07 3.55
N PHE A 152 -18.10 1.12 2.22
CA PHE A 152 -18.10 -0.07 1.36
C PHE A 152 -16.70 -0.56 0.97
N VAL A 153 -15.65 0.13 1.44
CA VAL A 153 -14.26 -0.26 1.23
C VAL A 153 -13.79 -1.06 2.44
N HIS A 154 -13.04 -2.12 2.20
CA HIS A 154 -12.49 -2.93 3.29
C HIS A 154 -11.58 -2.10 4.20
N SER A 155 -11.68 -2.32 5.51
CA SER A 155 -10.98 -1.53 6.55
C SER A 155 -9.44 -1.53 6.39
N SER A 156 -8.86 -2.60 5.85
CA SER A 156 -7.42 -2.70 5.57
C SER A 156 -6.89 -1.71 4.54
N LEU A 157 -7.78 -1.10 3.75
CA LEU A 157 -7.44 -0.12 2.71
C LEU A 157 -7.63 1.32 3.17
N THR A 158 -7.86 1.55 4.45
CA THR A 158 -8.00 2.89 5.02
C THR A 158 -6.64 3.52 5.34
N LYS A 159 -6.62 4.85 5.45
CA LYS A 159 -5.45 5.61 5.90
C LYS A 159 -4.96 5.12 7.27
N SER A 160 -5.87 4.79 8.20
CA SER A 160 -5.51 4.31 9.53
C SER A 160 -4.80 2.95 9.49
N ALA A 161 -5.32 1.99 8.70
CA ALA A 161 -4.67 0.69 8.49
C ALA A 161 -3.29 0.84 7.83
N TYR A 162 -3.17 1.74 6.85
CA TYR A 162 -1.90 2.06 6.20
C TYR A 162 -0.86 2.61 7.19
N ILE A 163 -1.27 3.56 8.06
CA ILE A 163 -0.40 4.13 9.10
C ILE A 163 0.05 3.04 10.07
N GLN A 164 -0.86 2.17 10.52
CA GLN A 164 -0.54 1.08 11.43
C GLN A 164 0.54 0.15 10.86
N THR A 165 0.48 -0.12 9.56
CA THR A 165 1.49 -0.92 8.86
C THR A 165 2.85 -0.21 8.87
N CYS A 166 2.87 1.12 8.73
CA CYS A 166 4.09 1.91 8.74
C CYS A 166 4.69 2.17 10.15
N ARG A 167 3.99 1.81 11.23
CA ARG A 167 4.49 1.98 12.62
C ARG A 167 5.50 0.92 13.04
N HIS A 168 5.47 -0.27 12.44
CA HIS A 168 6.32 -1.39 12.80
C HIS A 168 7.73 -1.31 12.20
N ASP A 169 8.28 -0.09 12.05
CA ASP A 169 9.65 0.09 11.59
C ASP A 169 10.62 -0.63 12.54
N PRO A 170 11.41 -1.62 12.06
CA PRO A 170 12.36 -2.37 12.88
C PRO A 170 13.36 -1.47 13.64
N SER A 171 13.58 -0.23 13.17
CA SER A 171 14.52 0.72 13.78
C SER A 171 14.17 1.10 15.23
N HIS A 172 12.89 1.14 15.60
CA HIS A 172 12.45 1.61 16.92
C HIS A 172 12.57 0.57 18.04
N SER A 173 12.86 -0.69 17.70
CA SER A 173 12.96 -1.78 18.68
C SER A 173 14.32 -1.83 19.42
N ARG A 174 15.35 -1.10 18.97
CA ARG A 174 16.70 -1.13 19.56
C ARG A 174 17.08 0.06 20.45
N SER A 175 16.31 1.15 20.48
CA SER A 175 16.69 2.36 21.25
C SER A 175 16.30 2.35 22.73
N LYS A 176 15.83 1.22 23.28
CA LYS A 176 15.63 1.09 24.73
C LYS A 176 16.69 0.17 25.35
N LYS A 177 17.54 0.80 26.18
CA LYS A 177 18.63 0.28 27.04
C LYS A 177 20.03 0.31 26.43
N VAL A 178 20.72 1.44 26.64
CA VAL A 178 21.92 1.50 27.52
C VAL A 178 21.95 2.92 28.13
N ALA A 179 21.36 3.10 29.32
CA ALA A 179 21.74 4.21 30.18
C ALA A 179 22.90 3.69 31.05
N ARG A 180 24.13 4.00 30.65
CA ARG A 180 25.30 3.79 31.51
C ARG A 180 25.51 5.10 32.24
N SER A 181 25.26 5.08 33.54
CA SER A 181 25.59 6.15 34.48
C SER A 181 27.09 6.42 34.41
N SER A 182 27.49 7.64 34.07
CA SER A 182 28.87 8.10 34.23
C SER A 182 28.88 9.32 35.14
N SER A 183 29.29 9.07 36.38
CA SER A 183 29.76 10.06 37.33
C SER A 183 30.96 10.80 36.74
N MET A 184 30.98 12.11 36.96
CA MET A 184 32.05 13.03 36.59
C MET A 184 33.38 12.57 37.21
N HIS A 185 34.44 12.46 36.41
CA HIS A 185 35.81 12.77 36.84
C HIS A 185 36.50 13.55 35.72
N ASN A 186 37.04 14.69 36.13
CA ASN A 186 37.67 15.73 35.33
C ASN A 186 39.15 15.40 35.18
N GLU A 187 39.69 15.38 33.95
CA GLU A 187 41.13 15.60 33.77
C GLU A 187 41.46 16.19 32.40
N SER A 188 42.30 17.21 32.46
CA SER A 188 42.56 18.24 31.47
C SER A 188 43.61 17.79 30.44
N ARG A 189 43.39 18.00 29.14
CA ARG A 189 44.51 18.20 28.20
C ARG A 189 44.16 18.95 26.91
N SER A 190 44.63 20.20 26.89
CA SER A 190 45.10 21.04 25.78
C SER A 190 44.75 20.63 24.34
N TYR A 191 43.89 21.44 23.69
CA TYR A 191 43.74 21.46 22.24
C TYR A 191 44.81 22.37 21.61
N LYS A 192 45.61 21.82 20.69
CA LYS A 192 46.37 22.61 19.70
C LYS A 192 45.56 22.66 18.41
N THR A 193 45.20 23.86 17.99
CA THR A 193 44.70 24.19 16.66
C THR A 193 45.86 24.17 15.66
N TYR A 194 45.62 23.62 14.47
CA TYR A 194 46.46 23.82 13.28
C TYR A 194 45.54 24.18 12.11
N GLU A 195 45.54 25.46 11.75
CA GLU A 195 45.52 25.91 10.34
C GLU A 195 46.95 25.59 9.78
N SER A 196 47.24 25.36 8.50
CA SER A 196 46.74 25.92 7.24
C SER A 196 47.25 25.06 6.06
N THR A 197 46.78 25.38 4.85
CA THR A 197 47.51 25.39 3.55
C THR A 197 47.05 24.42 2.47
N THR A 198 46.23 24.96 1.58
CA THR A 198 46.35 25.00 0.11
C THR A 198 47.10 23.87 -0.61
N SER A 199 46.37 23.11 -1.43
CA SER A 199 46.90 22.43 -2.61
C SER A 199 45.89 22.54 -3.75
N GLN A 200 46.32 23.14 -4.85
CA GLN A 200 45.58 23.35 -6.09
C GLN A 200 45.32 22.00 -6.78
N CYS A 201 44.15 21.85 -7.40
CA CYS A 201 43.90 20.80 -8.41
C CYS A 201 43.55 21.44 -9.76
N PRO A 202 43.94 20.81 -10.88
CA PRO A 202 43.97 21.44 -12.19
C PRO A 202 42.62 21.37 -12.92
N THR A 203 42.44 22.35 -13.79
CA THR A 203 41.37 22.52 -14.79
C THR A 203 41.30 21.37 -15.80
N TRP A 204 40.08 20.95 -16.12
CA TRP A 204 39.77 20.24 -17.38
C TRP A 204 38.87 21.13 -18.23
N GLN A 205 39.38 21.54 -19.39
CA GLN A 205 38.61 22.15 -20.49
C GLN A 205 38.16 21.05 -21.46
N THR A 206 36.90 21.19 -21.90
CA THR A 206 36.21 20.66 -23.10
C THR A 206 36.36 19.20 -23.48
#